data_AF-A0A445HW58-F1
#
_entry.id   AF-A0A445HW58-F1
#
_cell.length_a   1.000
_cell.length_b   1.000
_cell.length_c   1.000
_cell.angle_alpha   90.00
_cell.angle_beta   90.00
_cell.angle_gamma   90.00
#
_symmetry.space_group_name_H-M   'P 1'
#
loop_
_entity.id
_entity.type
_entity.pdbx_description
1 polymer ?
#
loop_
_entity_poly.entity_id
_entity_poly.type
_entity_poly.pdbx_seq_one_letter_code
_entity_poly.pdbx_strand_id
1 'polypeptide(L)'
;MVENLVEELPGANIIFCDVLEGSMDILKYHERYGFSITSEACCGLGKYKGWIMCLSPEMACSNASYHIWWDRFHPTYAVNAILTDNIWNGWHT
;
A
#
# COMPACT_ATOMS: atom_id res chain seq x y z
N MET A 1 -7.52 -22.74 -0.40
CA MET A 1 -8.66 -21.84 -0.06
C MET A 1 -9.32 -21.31 -1.33
N VAL A 2 -8.60 -20.60 -2.20
CA VAL A 2 -9.19 -20.10 -3.47
C VAL A 2 -9.67 -21.24 -4.37
N GLU A 3 -8.87 -22.31 -4.52
CA GLU A 3 -9.27 -23.49 -5.30
C GLU A 3 -10.61 -24.08 -4.83
N ASN A 4 -10.78 -24.29 -3.51
CA ASN A 4 -12.04 -24.77 -2.95
C ASN A 4 -13.22 -23.82 -3.25
N LEU A 5 -12.99 -22.51 -3.16
CA LEU A 5 -14.04 -21.53 -3.44
C LEU A 5 -14.45 -21.52 -4.92
N VAL A 6 -13.51 -21.79 -5.83
CA VAL A 6 -13.79 -21.94 -7.27
C VAL A 6 -14.66 -23.16 -7.53
N GLU A 7 -14.45 -24.25 -6.79
CA GLU A 7 -15.31 -25.44 -6.87
C GLU A 7 -16.71 -25.20 -6.29
N GLU A 8 -16.80 -24.49 -5.16
CA GLU A 8 -18.06 -24.20 -4.48
C GLU A 8 -18.94 -23.16 -5.20
N LEU A 9 -18.33 -22.28 -6.02
CA LEU A 9 -19.00 -21.14 -6.66
C LEU A 9 -18.73 -21.10 -8.18
N PRO A 10 -19.31 -22.02 -8.98
CA PRO A 10 -18.96 -22.22 -10.39
C PRO A 10 -19.32 -21.04 -11.33
N GLY A 11 -20.05 -20.03 -10.84
CA GLY A 11 -20.35 -18.80 -11.59
C GLY A 11 -19.53 -17.58 -11.17
N ALA A 12 -18.64 -17.73 -10.18
CA ALA A 12 -17.82 -16.64 -9.67
C ALA A 12 -16.40 -16.69 -10.25
N ASN A 13 -15.87 -15.54 -10.65
CA ASN A 13 -14.43 -15.38 -10.91
C ASN A 13 -13.75 -14.99 -9.60
N ILE A 14 -12.91 -15.88 -9.08
CA ILE A 14 -12.24 -15.70 -7.79
C ILE A 14 -10.74 -15.65 -8.06
N ILE A 15 -10.10 -14.59 -7.58
CA ILE A 15 -8.65 -14.41 -7.62
C ILE A 15 -8.12 -14.28 -6.20
N PHE A 16 -6.89 -14.75 -5.97
CA PHE A 16 -6.14 -14.39 -4.78
C PHE A 16 -5.33 -13.13 -5.07
N CYS A 17 -5.36 -12.18 -4.13
CA CYS A 17 -4.54 -10.98 -4.21
C CYS A 17 -3.58 -11.00 -3.02
N ASP A 18 -2.31 -11.37 -3.25
CA ASP A 18 -1.30 -11.38 -2.18
C ASP A 18 -0.76 -9.97 -1.91
N VAL A 19 -1.60 -9.16 -1.26
CA VAL A 19 -1.25 -7.79 -0.88
C VAL A 19 -0.09 -7.77 0.12
N LEU A 20 0.11 -8.85 0.88
CA LEU A 20 1.24 -8.96 1.80
C LEU A 20 2.55 -9.07 1.02
N GLU A 21 2.64 -10.01 0.09
CA GLU A 21 3.83 -10.17 -0.76
C GLU A 21 4.11 -8.89 -1.55
N GLY A 22 3.10 -8.30 -2.19
CA GLY A 22 3.25 -7.03 -2.91
C GLY A 22 3.72 -5.89 -2.01
N SER A 23 3.22 -5.79 -0.78
CA SER A 23 3.66 -4.77 0.18
C SER A 23 5.09 -5.01 0.65
N MET A 24 5.49 -6.26 0.86
CA MET A 24 6.84 -6.63 1.27
C MET A 24 7.86 -6.37 0.15
N ASP A 25 7.50 -6.61 -1.10
CA ASP A 25 8.33 -6.28 -2.26
C ASP A 25 8.56 -4.77 -2.36
N ILE A 26 7.50 -3.96 -2.21
CA ILE A 26 7.61 -2.49 -2.15
C ILE A 26 8.51 -2.05 -1.00
N LEU A 27 8.34 -2.61 0.21
CA LEU A 27 9.16 -2.25 1.37
C LEU A 27 10.64 -2.63 1.18
N LYS A 28 10.92 -3.76 0.53
CA LYS A 28 12.28 -4.27 0.31
C LYS A 28 13.00 -3.54 -0.82
N TYR A 29 12.28 -3.19 -1.89
CA TYR A 29 12.83 -2.58 -3.10
C TYR A 29 12.28 -1.17 -3.35
N HIS A 30 11.98 -0.44 -2.27
CA HIS A 30 11.28 0.85 -2.28
C HIS A 30 11.89 1.88 -3.27
N GLU A 31 13.21 1.88 -3.44
CA GLU A 31 13.91 2.76 -4.39
C GLU A 31 13.52 2.49 -5.85
N ARG A 32 13.30 1.23 -6.23
CA ARG A 32 12.85 0.83 -7.57
C ARG A 32 11.46 1.40 -7.89
N TYR A 33 10.64 1.55 -6.86
CA TYR A 33 9.29 2.10 -6.96
C TYR A 33 9.24 3.63 -6.79
N GLY A 34 10.40 4.28 -6.57
CA GLY A 34 10.49 5.74 -6.43
C GLY A 34 10.20 6.26 -5.01
N PHE A 35 10.16 5.38 -4.00
CA PHE A 35 9.96 5.78 -2.61
C PHE A 35 11.30 6.01 -1.91
N SER A 36 11.48 7.24 -1.41
CA SER A 36 12.66 7.65 -0.63
C SER A 36 12.38 7.79 0.86
N ILE A 37 11.09 7.86 1.26
CA ILE A 37 10.68 8.04 2.65
C ILE A 37 9.83 6.85 3.10
N THR A 38 10.45 5.94 3.85
CA THR A 38 9.87 4.62 4.18
C THR A 38 9.39 4.51 5.63
N SER A 39 9.86 5.39 6.52
CA SER A 39 9.62 5.32 7.97
C SER A 39 8.83 6.50 8.52
N GLU A 40 8.64 7.56 7.76
CA GLU A 40 7.81 8.71 8.14
C GLU A 40 6.50 8.75 7.36
N ALA A 41 5.41 9.01 8.07
CA ALA A 41 4.12 9.30 7.44
C ALA A 41 4.15 10.66 6.72
N CYS A 42 3.37 10.77 5.64
CA CYS A 42 3.19 12.02 4.93
C CYS A 42 2.33 13.02 5.73
N CYS A 43 1.26 12.58 6.39
CA CYS A 43 0.42 13.44 7.21
C CYS A 43 0.33 12.99 8.67
N GLY A 44 0.69 13.90 9.57
CA GLY A 44 0.64 13.72 11.00
C GLY A 44 1.80 14.42 11.70
N LEU A 45 1.86 14.29 13.03
CA LEU A 45 2.90 14.91 13.86
C LEU A 45 3.48 13.93 14.88
N GLY A 46 4.55 14.37 15.54
CA GLY A 46 5.25 13.59 16.56
C GLY A 46 6.16 12.53 15.94
N LYS A 47 6.40 11.45 16.68
CA LYS A 47 7.34 10.39 16.27
C LYS A 47 6.94 9.80 14.92
N TYR A 48 7.90 9.72 13.99
CA TYR A 48 7.69 9.23 12.62
C TYR A 48 6.60 9.98 11.83
N LYS A 49 6.23 11.20 12.25
CA LYS A 49 5.08 11.96 11.73
C LYS A 49 3.74 11.20 11.78
N GLY A 50 3.62 10.16 12.62
CA GLY A 50 2.42 9.33 12.69
C GLY A 50 1.87 9.15 14.12
N TRP A 51 2.51 9.75 15.13
CA TRP A 51 2.03 9.62 16.51
C TRP A 51 0.71 10.35 16.74
N ILE A 52 0.61 11.57 16.21
CA ILE A 52 -0.62 12.35 16.18
C ILE A 52 -1.19 12.22 14.77
N MET A 53 -2.45 11.79 14.70
CA MET A 53 -3.16 11.64 13.43
C MET A 53 -3.23 12.96 12.65
N CYS A 54 -3.43 12.85 11.34
CA CYS A 54 -3.68 13.99 10.45
C CYS A 54 -4.97 14.71 10.88
N LEU A 55 -4.87 15.95 11.40
CA LEU A 55 -6.02 16.75 11.86
C LEU A 55 -6.43 17.83 10.85
N SER A 56 -5.50 18.25 9.99
CA SER A 56 -5.77 19.22 8.93
C SER A 56 -4.88 18.97 7.71
N PRO A 57 -5.30 19.38 6.49
CA PRO A 57 -4.50 19.20 5.27
C PRO A 57 -3.13 19.87 5.32
N GLU A 58 -2.98 20.94 6.09
CA GLU A 58 -1.71 21.67 6.26
C GLU A 58 -0.63 20.83 6.96
N MET A 59 -1.02 19.75 7.64
CA MET A 59 -0.08 18.79 8.25
C MET A 59 0.50 17.79 7.24
N ALA A 60 -0.03 17.75 6.01
CA ALA A 60 0.44 16.83 5.00
C ALA A 60 1.75 17.31 4.37
N CYS A 61 2.58 16.34 3.98
CA CYS A 61 3.78 16.57 3.20
C CYS A 61 3.45 17.17 1.83
N SER A 62 4.40 17.88 1.21
CA SER A 62 4.19 18.52 -0.09
C SER A 62 4.04 17.53 -1.23
N ASN A 63 4.64 16.34 -1.13
CA ASN A 63 4.52 15.28 -2.11
C ASN A 63 4.45 13.89 -1.48
N ALA A 64 3.26 13.31 -1.46
CA ALA A 64 3.02 11.96 -0.95
C ALA A 64 3.57 10.85 -1.85
N SER A 65 3.99 11.14 -3.11
CA SER A 65 4.51 10.10 -4.01
C SER A 65 5.86 9.53 -3.59
N TYR A 66 6.59 10.22 -2.71
CA TYR A 66 7.88 9.75 -2.19
C TYR A 66 7.76 8.96 -0.89
N HIS A 67 6.57 8.97 -0.27
CA HIS A 67 6.29 8.30 0.99
C HIS A 67 5.60 6.96 0.75
N ILE A 68 5.99 5.95 1.52
CA ILE A 68 5.22 4.69 1.61
C ILE A 68 3.94 4.91 2.41
N TRP A 69 4.02 5.64 3.52
CA TRP A 69 2.94 5.79 4.49
C TRP A 69 2.24 7.15 4.37
N TRP A 70 0.91 7.14 4.24
CA TRP A 70 0.10 8.35 4.34
C TRP A 70 -0.01 8.81 5.80
N ASP A 71 -0.40 7.89 6.67
CA ASP A 71 -0.44 8.07 8.12
C ASP A 71 0.23 6.87 8.81
N ARG A 72 0.00 6.67 10.11
CA ARG A 72 0.61 5.56 10.87
C ARG A 72 0.21 4.16 10.38
N PHE A 73 -0.90 4.02 9.69
CA PHE A 73 -1.52 2.74 9.34
C PHE A 73 -1.69 2.56 7.84
N HIS A 74 -2.02 3.64 7.13
CA HIS A 74 -2.41 3.56 5.73
C HIS A 74 -1.25 3.90 4.78
N PRO A 75 -1.10 3.18 3.67
CA PRO A 75 -0.16 3.53 2.62
C PRO A 75 -0.63 4.75 1.82
N THR A 76 0.30 5.38 1.09
CA THR A 76 -0.03 6.50 0.20
C THR A 76 -0.78 6.04 -1.05
N TYR A 77 -1.37 7.00 -1.77
CA TYR A 77 -2.01 6.74 -3.06
C TYR A 77 -1.04 6.08 -4.06
N ALA A 78 0.26 6.41 -3.99
CA ALA A 78 1.28 5.88 -4.89
C ALA A 78 1.52 4.39 -4.64
N VAL A 79 1.61 3.96 -3.37
CA VAL A 79 1.68 2.54 -3.02
C VAL A 79 0.40 1.81 -3.44
N ASN A 80 -0.79 2.38 -3.17
CA ASN A 80 -2.05 1.77 -3.56
C ASN A 80 -2.20 1.60 -5.08
N ALA A 81 -1.70 2.56 -5.88
CA ALA A 81 -1.71 2.45 -7.33
C ALA A 81 -0.85 1.27 -7.81
N ILE A 82 0.33 1.06 -7.24
CA ILE A 82 1.21 -0.07 -7.58
C ILE A 82 0.58 -1.40 -7.18
N LEU A 83 0.03 -1.50 -5.96
CA LEU A 83 -0.63 -2.73 -5.51
C LEU A 83 -1.84 -3.07 -6.38
N THR A 84 -2.60 -2.07 -6.81
CA THR A 84 -3.73 -2.26 -7.73
C THR A 84 -3.25 -2.75 -9.11
N ASP A 85 -2.16 -2.17 -9.63
CA ASP A 85 -1.56 -2.60 -10.90
C ASP A 85 -1.03 -4.03 -10.81
N ASN A 86 -0.36 -4.41 -9.71
CA ASN A 86 0.07 -5.78 -9.47
C ASN A 86 -1.10 -6.76 -9.54
N ILE A 87 -2.18 -6.47 -8.81
CA ILE A 87 -3.40 -7.30 -8.80
C ILE A 87 -4.00 -7.42 -10.21
N TRP A 88 -4.12 -6.30 -10.94
CA TRP A 88 -4.72 -6.29 -12.27
C TRP A 88 -3.91 -7.09 -13.30
N ASN A 89 -2.58 -7.10 -13.16
CA ASN A 89 -1.68 -7.83 -14.05
C ASN A 89 -1.40 -9.28 -13.60
N GLY A 90 -2.00 -9.75 -12.50
CA GLY A 90 -1.74 -11.09 -11.96
C GLY A 90 -0.33 -11.26 -11.40
N TRP A 91 0.27 -10.18 -10.90
CA TRP A 91 1.54 -10.23 -10.19
C TRP A 91 1.27 -10.38 -8.69
N HIS A 92 2.07 -11.22 -8.02
CA HIS A 92 1.88 -11.54 -6.60
C HIS A 92 0.44 -12.05 -6.31
N THR A 93 -0.01 -13.01 -7.13
CA THR A 93 -1.30 -13.71 -7.04
C THR A 93 -1.11 -15.20 -6.89
#